data_AF-A0A9N9QTN4-F1
#
_entry.id   AF-A0A9N9QTN4-F1
#
_cell.length_a   1.000
_cell.length_b   1.000
_cell.length_c   1.000
_cell.angle_alpha   90.00
_cell.angle_beta   90.00
_cell.angle_gamma   90.00
#
_symmetry.space_group_name_H-M   'P 1'
#
loop_
_entity.id
_entity.type
_entity.pdbx_description
1 polymer ?
#
loop_
_entity_poly.entity_id
_entity_poly.type
_entity_poly.pdbx_seq_one_letter_code
_entity_poly.pdbx_strand_id
1 'polypeptide(L)'
;MLSFEKCIPYLASSKVQGKRNYNYCNRPPPSRLCGPGHGSGRIIQPPADCRPGPIPPNPCVPRYYHGKDTWKKYKFFALGILIPIIIIKSFKNLTDEHEHKKVCRDYEYMRIRTKRFPWGDGVKSLFHNPHVNHLPGECEPPPLDCD
;
A
#
# COMPACT_ATOMS: atom_id res chain seq x y z
N MET A 1 -5.20 -14.84 -32.61
CA MET A 1 -4.97 -15.76 -31.48
C MET A 1 -6.22 -15.70 -30.59
N LEU A 2 -7.11 -16.67 -30.84
CA LEU A 2 -8.27 -17.13 -30.06
C LEU A 2 -9.06 -16.10 -29.22
N SER A 3 -10.09 -15.53 -29.85
CA SER A 3 -11.26 -15.01 -29.14
C SER A 3 -12.12 -16.21 -28.72
N PHE A 4 -12.14 -16.53 -27.42
CA PHE A 4 -13.09 -17.50 -26.87
C PHE A 4 -14.43 -16.80 -26.66
N GLU A 5 -15.26 -16.77 -27.70
CA GLU A 5 -16.70 -16.74 -27.51
C GLU A 5 -17.12 -18.02 -26.79
N LYS A 6 -17.40 -17.92 -25.49
CA LYS A 6 -18.18 -18.94 -24.80
C LYS A 6 -19.63 -18.48 -24.79
N CYS A 7 -20.38 -18.93 -25.80
CA CYS A 7 -21.81 -19.13 -25.69
C CYS A 7 -22.09 -19.98 -24.43
N ILE A 8 -22.67 -19.37 -23.40
CA ILE A 8 -23.24 -20.13 -22.28
C ILE A 8 -24.67 -20.52 -22.69
N PRO A 9 -25.01 -21.81 -22.71
CA PRO A 9 -26.35 -22.25 -23.09
C PRO A 9 -27.28 -22.01 -21.89
N TYR A 10 -28.22 -21.08 -22.01
CA TYR A 10 -29.35 -21.00 -21.08
C TYR A 10 -30.59 -21.57 -21.75
N LEU A 11 -30.60 -22.90 -21.88
CA LEU A 11 -31.85 -23.65 -21.94
C LEU A 11 -32.36 -23.79 -20.50
N ALA A 12 -33.37 -23.02 -20.13
CA ALA A 12 -34.33 -23.41 -19.11
C ALA A 12 -35.56 -22.50 -19.22
N SER A 13 -36.50 -22.90 -20.08
CA SER A 13 -37.90 -22.50 -19.95
C SER A 13 -38.36 -22.90 -18.55
N SER A 14 -38.29 -21.96 -17.62
CA SER A 14 -38.70 -22.14 -16.24
C SER A 14 -39.92 -21.26 -16.05
N LYS A 15 -41.12 -21.86 -16.07
CA LYS A 15 -42.31 -21.21 -15.51
C LYS A 15 -41.92 -20.71 -14.11
N VAL A 16 -41.91 -19.40 -13.91
CA VAL A 16 -41.60 -18.79 -12.61
C VAL A 16 -42.78 -19.03 -11.68
N GLN A 17 -42.89 -20.23 -11.13
CA GLN A 17 -43.65 -20.48 -9.91
C GLN A 17 -42.76 -20.04 -8.75
N GLY A 18 -42.84 -18.77 -8.38
CA GLY A 18 -42.02 -18.28 -7.27
C GLY A 18 -42.34 -16.84 -6.93
N LYS A 19 -43.33 -16.66 -6.05
CA LYS A 19 -43.50 -15.42 -5.28
C LYS A 19 -42.15 -15.12 -4.61
N ARG A 20 -41.44 -14.08 -5.05
CA ARG A 20 -40.17 -13.66 -4.42
C ARG A 20 -40.48 -12.61 -3.37
N ASN A 21 -40.12 -12.90 -2.12
CA ASN A 21 -40.15 -11.91 -1.04
C ASN A 21 -38.98 -10.94 -1.24
N TYR A 22 -39.27 -9.66 -1.36
CA TYR A 22 -38.27 -8.59 -1.32
C TYR A 22 -38.39 -7.88 0.02
N ASN A 23 -37.28 -7.83 0.76
CA ASN A 23 -37.13 -6.94 1.90
C ASN A 23 -36.53 -5.63 1.37
N TYR A 24 -37.17 -4.50 1.64
CA TYR A 24 -36.59 -3.20 1.31
C TYR A 24 -35.25 -3.03 2.04
N CYS A 25 -34.24 -2.49 1.36
CA CYS A 25 -32.92 -2.22 1.96
C CYS A 25 -33.00 -1.26 3.16
N ASN A 26 -34.11 -0.54 3.32
CA ASN A 26 -34.41 0.31 4.47
C ASN A 26 -35.71 -0.16 5.13
N ARG A 27 -35.73 -0.23 6.47
CA ARG A 27 -36.98 -0.37 7.22
C ARG A 27 -37.86 0.87 6.94
N PRO A 28 -39.15 0.71 6.60
CA PRO A 28 -40.05 1.85 6.57
C PRO A 28 -40.14 2.47 7.99
N PRO A 29 -40.28 3.80 8.10
CA PRO A 29 -40.43 4.45 9.40
C PRO A 29 -41.68 3.88 10.10
N PRO A 30 -41.63 3.64 11.43
CA PRO A 30 -42.75 3.04 12.13
C PRO A 30 -43.98 3.96 12.01
N SER A 31 -45.05 3.45 11.40
CA SER A 31 -46.34 4.14 11.36
C SER A 31 -46.89 4.22 12.78
N ARG A 32 -47.19 5.43 13.25
CA ARG A 32 -47.74 5.73 14.60
C ARG A 32 -49.20 5.29 14.77
N LEU A 33 -49.53 4.06 14.41
CA LEU A 33 -50.85 3.48 14.65
C LEU A 33 -50.68 2.09 15.27
N CYS A 34 -50.93 2.03 16.58
CA CYS A 34 -50.96 0.80 17.36
C CYS A 34 -52.24 0.02 17.02
N GLY A 35 -52.07 -1.19 16.49
CA GLY A 35 -53.10 -2.20 16.38
C GLY A 35 -52.47 -3.54 15.98
N PRO A 36 -52.94 -4.70 16.48
CA PRO A 36 -52.32 -6.00 16.22
C PRO A 36 -52.70 -6.48 14.82
N GLY A 37 -52.11 -5.86 13.81
CA GLY A 37 -52.15 -6.36 12.44
C GLY A 37 -51.12 -7.46 12.31
N HIS A 38 -51.56 -8.71 12.40
CA HIS A 38 -50.81 -9.89 11.98
C HIS A 38 -50.11 -9.55 10.65
N GLY A 39 -48.78 -9.63 10.61
CA GLY A 39 -47.94 -9.23 9.48
C GLY A 39 -48.23 -10.06 8.23
N SER A 40 -49.34 -9.74 7.57
CA SER A 40 -49.74 -10.28 6.29
C SER A 40 -48.94 -9.51 5.24
N GLY A 41 -47.72 -9.98 4.98
CA GLY A 41 -46.98 -9.59 3.80
C GLY A 41 -47.89 -9.80 2.60
N ARG A 42 -48.41 -8.71 2.02
CA ARG A 42 -49.24 -8.80 0.82
C ARG A 42 -48.38 -9.40 -0.28
N ILE A 43 -48.72 -10.61 -0.68
CA ILE A 43 -48.05 -11.26 -1.79
C ILE A 43 -48.55 -10.60 -3.07
N ILE A 44 -47.77 -9.64 -3.57
CA ILE A 44 -48.02 -9.01 -4.87
C ILE A 44 -47.73 -10.06 -5.94
N GLN A 45 -48.80 -10.60 -6.53
CA GLN A 45 -48.68 -11.41 -7.74
C GLN A 45 -48.55 -10.45 -8.91
N PRO A 46 -47.47 -10.53 -9.69
CA PRO A 46 -47.38 -9.72 -10.90
C PRO A 46 -48.52 -10.13 -11.85
N PRO A 47 -49.16 -9.18 -12.55
CA PRO A 47 -50.17 -9.49 -13.55
C PRO A 47 -49.62 -10.47 -14.59
N ALA A 48 -50.48 -11.26 -15.22
CA ALA A 48 -50.08 -12.32 -16.15
C ALA A 48 -49.21 -11.80 -17.32
N ASP A 49 -49.29 -10.51 -17.62
CA ASP A 49 -48.57 -9.84 -18.70
C ASP A 49 -47.20 -9.28 -18.28
N CYS A 50 -46.80 -9.44 -17.01
CA CYS A 50 -45.46 -9.06 -16.56
C CYS A 50 -44.41 -10.00 -17.15
N ARG A 51 -43.68 -9.50 -18.16
CA ARG A 51 -42.42 -10.11 -18.59
C ARG A 51 -41.31 -9.59 -17.68
N PRO A 52 -40.39 -10.45 -17.19
CA PRO A 52 -39.23 -10.00 -16.45
C PRO A 52 -38.39 -9.09 -17.35
N GLY A 53 -38.40 -7.79 -17.06
CA GLY A 53 -37.46 -6.85 -17.65
C GLY A 53 -36.03 -7.12 -17.16
N PRO A 54 -35.02 -6.56 -17.83
CA PRO A 54 -33.64 -6.65 -17.35
C PRO A 54 -33.53 -6.07 -15.93
N ILE A 55 -32.83 -6.78 -15.05
CA ILE A 55 -32.56 -6.36 -13.68
C ILE A 55 -31.77 -5.04 -13.71
N PRO A 56 -32.16 -4.00 -12.96
CA PRO A 56 -31.39 -2.75 -12.95
C PRO A 56 -29.99 -2.98 -12.39
N PRO A 57 -28.96 -2.29 -12.92
CA PRO A 57 -27.58 -2.48 -12.46
C PRO A 57 -27.44 -2.09 -10.99
N ASN A 58 -26.73 -2.90 -10.22
CA ASN A 58 -26.45 -2.62 -8.81
C ASN A 58 -25.53 -1.38 -8.70
N PRO A 59 -25.97 -0.28 -8.05
CA PRO A 59 -25.17 0.93 -7.90
C PRO A 59 -23.96 0.75 -6.99
N CYS A 60 -23.90 -0.32 -6.20
CA CYS A 60 -22.82 -0.59 -5.23
C CYS A 60 -21.65 -1.40 -5.79
N VAL A 61 -21.55 -1.59 -7.11
CA VAL A 61 -20.41 -2.30 -7.71
C VAL A 61 -19.20 -1.35 -7.81
N PRO A 62 -18.04 -1.69 -7.22
CA PRO A 62 -16.83 -0.88 -7.37
C PRO A 62 -16.46 -0.79 -8.85
N ARG A 63 -16.42 0.43 -9.38
CA ARG A 63 -15.97 0.68 -10.75
C ARG A 63 -14.45 0.72 -10.78
N TYR A 64 -13.84 -0.34 -11.30
CA TYR A 64 -12.42 -0.34 -11.61
C TYR A 64 -12.18 0.53 -12.85
N TYR A 65 -11.45 1.63 -12.69
CA TYR A 65 -10.96 2.40 -13.82
C TYR A 65 -9.91 1.57 -14.56
N HIS A 66 -10.29 1.01 -15.71
CA HIS A 66 -9.35 0.41 -16.64
C HIS A 66 -8.54 1.52 -17.33
N GLY A 67 -7.53 2.02 -16.65
CA GLY A 67 -6.56 2.95 -17.22
C GLY A 67 -5.85 2.28 -18.39
N LYS A 68 -6.22 2.65 -19.62
CA LYS A 68 -5.57 2.14 -20.82
C LYS A 68 -4.10 2.61 -20.82
N ASP A 69 -3.19 1.67 -21.03
CA ASP A 69 -1.75 1.91 -21.21
C ASP A 69 -1.04 2.65 -20.07
N THR A 70 -1.57 2.62 -18.84
CA THR A 70 -0.91 3.23 -17.67
C THR A 70 0.50 2.69 -17.46
N TRP A 71 0.70 1.38 -17.65
CA TRP A 71 2.01 0.75 -17.54
C TRP A 71 3.05 1.33 -18.51
N LYS A 72 2.64 1.71 -19.74
CA LYS A 72 3.53 2.33 -20.72
C LYS A 72 3.96 3.72 -20.25
N LYS A 73 3.03 4.50 -19.70
CA LYS A 73 3.32 5.83 -19.14
C LYS A 73 4.32 5.74 -17.98
N TYR A 74 4.11 4.81 -17.05
CA TYR A 74 5.05 4.59 -15.95
C TYR A 74 6.41 4.08 -16.44
N LYS A 75 6.44 3.23 -17.47
CA LYS A 75 7.69 2.80 -18.11
C LYS A 75 8.45 3.99 -18.72
N PHE A 76 7.78 4.85 -19.48
CA PHE A 76 8.44 6.03 -20.06
C PHE A 76 8.90 7.02 -18.98
N PHE A 77 8.12 7.21 -17.92
CA PHE A 77 8.53 8.04 -16.78
C PHE A 77 9.74 7.46 -16.05
N ALA A 78 9.72 6.17 -15.75
CA ALA A 78 10.81 5.49 -15.06
C ALA A 78 12.10 5.53 -15.89
N LEU A 79 12.03 5.16 -17.17
CA LEU A 79 13.19 5.11 -18.06
C LEU A 79 13.66 6.50 -18.48
N GLY A 80 12.75 7.44 -18.71
CA GLY A 80 13.06 8.77 -19.25
C GLY A 80 13.41 9.81 -18.20
N ILE A 81 12.96 9.65 -16.95
CA ILE A 81 13.16 10.65 -15.88
C ILE A 81 13.90 10.04 -14.69
N LEU A 82 13.38 8.96 -14.09
CA LEU A 82 14.01 8.40 -12.88
C LEU A 82 15.44 7.91 -13.15
N ILE A 83 15.63 7.07 -14.18
CA ILE A 83 16.94 6.48 -14.46
C ILE A 83 18.00 7.56 -14.74
N PRO A 84 17.76 8.56 -15.61
CA PRO A 84 18.72 9.64 -15.82
C PRO A 84 19.08 10.40 -14.54
N ILE A 85 18.10 10.70 -13.68
CA ILE A 85 18.35 11.38 -12.39
C ILE A 85 19.25 10.52 -11.49
N ILE A 86 18.98 9.22 -11.40
CA ILE A 86 19.81 8.28 -10.63
C ILE A 86 21.24 8.26 -11.19
N ILE A 87 21.38 8.16 -12.51
CA ILE A 87 22.70 8.16 -13.17
C ILE A 87 23.48 9.43 -12.82
N ILE A 88 22.86 10.62 -12.97
CA ILE A 88 23.51 11.90 -12.67
C ILE A 88 23.95 11.95 -11.19
N LYS A 89 23.10 11.52 -10.26
CA LYS A 89 23.43 11.49 -8.83
C LYS A 89 24.56 10.51 -8.53
N SER A 90 24.55 9.32 -9.13
CA SER A 90 25.61 8.32 -8.98
C SER A 90 26.95 8.82 -9.52
N PHE A 91 26.96 9.48 -10.69
CA PHE A 91 28.18 10.08 -11.23
C PHE A 91 28.77 11.13 -10.29
N LYS A 92 27.93 12.02 -9.76
CA LYS A 92 28.39 13.03 -8.79
C LYS A 92 28.99 12.41 -7.53
N ASN A 93 28.34 11.39 -6.97
CA ASN A 93 28.83 10.69 -5.78
C ASN A 93 30.13 9.92 -6.05
N LEU A 94 30.35 9.44 -7.28
CA LEU A 94 31.58 8.73 -7.65
C LEU A 94 32.77 9.67 -7.80
N THR A 95 32.53 10.91 -8.24
CA THR A 95 33.57 11.94 -8.39
C THR A 95 33.84 12.72 -7.11
N ASP A 96 33.03 12.52 -6.07
CA ASP A 96 33.18 13.24 -4.81
C ASP A 96 34.33 12.61 -4.01
N GLU A 97 35.36 13.41 -3.72
CA GLU A 97 36.47 12.98 -2.89
C GLU A 97 35.98 12.73 -1.46
N HIS A 98 36.29 11.55 -0.91
CA HIS A 98 35.91 11.23 0.46
C HIS A 98 36.75 12.06 1.44
N GLU A 99 36.09 12.73 2.39
CA GLU A 99 36.78 13.52 3.41
C GLU A 99 37.84 12.67 4.14
N HIS A 100 39.08 13.15 4.15
CA HIS A 100 40.18 12.52 4.86
C HIS A 100 39.98 12.58 6.39
N LYS A 101 40.71 11.71 7.10
CA LYS A 101 40.73 11.60 8.56
C LYS A 101 40.95 12.98 9.20
N LYS A 102 39.86 13.61 9.66
CA LYS A 102 39.90 14.92 10.32
C LYS A 102 40.60 14.80 11.68
N VAL A 103 41.22 15.91 12.13
CA VAL A 103 41.76 16.03 13.49
C VAL A 103 40.65 15.66 14.48
N CYS A 104 40.95 14.72 15.35
CA CYS A 104 39.98 14.14 16.25
C CYS A 104 40.15 14.68 17.67
N ARG A 105 39.01 15.02 18.30
CA ARG A 105 38.91 15.28 19.74
C ARG A 105 38.31 14.07 20.44
N ASP A 106 38.77 13.78 21.66
CA ASP A 106 38.25 12.71 22.50
C ASP A 106 37.33 13.25 23.59
N TYR A 107 36.05 13.43 23.24
CA TYR A 107 35.02 13.73 24.24
C TYR A 107 34.66 12.47 25.02
N GLU A 108 34.35 12.63 26.31
CA GLU A 108 33.99 11.53 27.22
C GLU A 108 32.79 10.70 26.72
N TYR A 109 31.84 11.34 26.04
CA TYR A 109 30.67 10.67 25.47
C TYR A 109 30.95 9.94 24.14
N MET A 110 32.12 10.15 23.53
CA MET A 110 32.49 9.48 22.28
C MET A 110 33.29 8.21 22.56
N ARG A 111 33.13 7.21 21.69
CA ARG A 111 33.91 5.95 21.71
C ARG A 111 33.86 5.19 23.04
N ILE A 112 32.87 5.45 23.90
CA ILE A 112 32.69 4.77 25.20
C ILE A 112 32.67 3.25 25.00
N ARG A 113 33.47 2.53 25.80
CA ARG A 113 33.48 1.07 25.87
C ARG A 113 33.33 0.61 27.31
N THR A 114 32.14 0.10 27.64
CA THR A 114 31.88 -0.56 28.93
C THR A 114 32.29 -2.03 28.92
N LYS A 115 32.18 -2.70 27.76
CA LYS A 115 32.60 -4.08 27.52
C LYS A 115 33.22 -4.21 26.15
N ARG A 116 34.12 -5.19 25.99
CA ARG A 116 34.70 -5.57 24.69
C ARG A 116 33.63 -6.16 23.78
N PHE A 117 33.75 -5.91 22.48
CA PHE A 117 32.89 -6.53 21.47
C PHE A 117 33.17 -8.04 21.34
N PRO A 118 32.16 -8.85 20.92
CA PRO A 118 32.30 -10.31 20.84
C PRO A 118 33.03 -10.82 19.58
N TRP A 119 33.72 -9.95 18.82
CA TRP A 119 34.45 -10.31 17.59
C TRP A 119 35.83 -9.66 17.55
N GLY A 120 36.74 -10.27 16.78
CA GLY A 120 38.12 -9.79 16.62
C GLY A 120 38.80 -9.54 17.97
N ASP A 121 39.49 -8.41 18.09
CA ASP A 121 40.17 -7.98 19.33
C ASP A 121 39.21 -7.35 20.37
N GLY A 122 37.91 -7.25 20.04
CA GLY A 122 36.90 -6.62 20.90
C GLY A 122 36.96 -5.08 20.97
N VAL A 123 37.93 -4.45 20.29
CA VAL A 123 38.13 -2.99 20.27
C VAL A 123 37.51 -2.32 19.03
N LYS A 124 37.44 -3.00 17.88
CA LYS A 124 36.89 -2.42 16.64
C LYS A 124 35.40 -2.70 16.51
N SER A 125 34.62 -1.69 16.13
CA SER A 125 33.20 -1.88 15.80
C SER A 125 33.04 -2.82 14.59
N LEU A 126 31.82 -3.35 14.39
CA LEU A 126 31.55 -4.30 13.30
C LEU A 126 31.87 -3.72 11.91
N PHE A 127 31.54 -2.44 11.70
CA PHE A 127 31.87 -1.68 10.49
C PHE A 127 32.94 -0.63 10.80
N HIS A 128 34.09 -1.07 11.30
CA HIS A 128 35.21 -0.16 11.58
C HIS A 128 35.98 0.18 10.30
N ASN A 129 35.92 1.45 9.87
CA ASN A 129 36.75 1.97 8.78
C ASN A 129 37.98 2.70 9.36
N PRO A 130 39.22 2.21 9.15
CA PRO A 130 40.43 2.78 9.74
C PRO A 130 40.74 4.20 9.26
N HIS A 131 40.21 4.60 8.10
CA HIS A 131 40.44 5.92 7.51
C HIS A 131 39.59 7.03 8.14
N VAL A 132 38.49 6.69 8.82
CA VAL A 132 37.54 7.69 9.36
C VAL A 132 37.24 7.48 10.83
N ASN A 133 37.20 6.23 11.30
CA ASN A 133 36.86 5.89 12.67
C ASN A 133 38.13 5.80 13.52
N HIS A 134 38.30 6.74 14.43
CA HIS A 134 39.39 6.73 15.41
C HIS A 134 39.08 5.77 16.56
N LEU A 135 40.12 5.12 17.09
CA LEU A 135 40.00 4.30 18.30
C LEU A 135 40.11 5.15 19.57
N PRO A 136 39.61 4.64 20.73
CA PRO A 136 39.79 5.33 22.01
C PRO A 136 41.29 5.58 22.28
N GLY A 137 41.67 6.81 22.65
CA GLY A 137 43.06 7.17 22.94
C GLY A 137 43.92 7.57 21.72
N GLU A 138 43.40 7.52 20.49
CA GLU A 138 44.09 8.04 19.30
C GLU A 138 43.87 9.55 19.08
N CYS A 139 43.00 10.17 19.88
CA CYS A 139 42.54 11.54 19.69
C CYS A 139 43.06 12.45 20.81
N GLU A 140 43.23 13.73 20.50
CA GLU A 140 43.61 14.72 21.50
C GLU A 140 42.42 15.03 22.43
N PRO A 141 42.64 15.32 23.71
CA PRO A 141 41.57 15.80 24.57
C PRO A 141 40.98 17.11 24.00
N PRO A 142 39.70 17.39 24.27
CA PRO A 142 39.10 18.68 23.91
C PRO A 142 39.80 19.81 24.67
N PRO A 143 39.84 21.02 24.09
CA PRO A 143 40.26 22.19 24.84
C PRO A 143 39.40 22.30 26.11
N LEU A 144 40.04 22.57 27.23
CA LEU A 144 39.34 22.87 28.47
C LEU A 144 38.75 24.27 28.29
N ASP A 145 37.42 24.37 28.21
CA ASP A 145 36.71 25.64 28.32
C ASP A 145 36.79 26.08 29.78
N CYS A 146 37.91 26.72 30.14
CA CYS A 146 38.05 27.41 31.41
C CYS A 146 37.51 28.84 31.22
N ASP A 147 36.32 29.11 31.74
CA ASP A 147 35.85 30.47 32.05
C ASP A 147 36.59 31.04 33.28
#